data_AF-A0A2V9BI21-F1
#
_entry.id   AF-A0A2V9BI21-F1
#
_cell.length_a   1.000
_cell.length_b   1.000
_cell.length_c   1.000
_cell.angle_alpha   90.00
_cell.angle_beta   90.00
_cell.angle_gamma   90.00
#
_symmetry.space_group_name_H-M   'P 1'
#
loop_
_entity.id
_entity.type
_entity.pdbx_description
1 polymer ?
#
loop_
_entity_poly.entity_id
_entity_poly.type
_entity_poly.pdbx_seq_one_letter_code
_entity_poly.pdbx_strand_id
1 'polypeptide(L)' 'NVSSHGMRLLTDGLWKCDTNVIVQSSEYELWARAKVIYCQPFSDRTFAIGLELTTRTGGWIIRSSTL' A
#
# COMPACT_ATOMS: atom_id res chain seq x y z
N ASN A 1 -3.80 4.80 -7.24
CA ASN A 1 -3.05 3.86 -8.09
C ASN A 1 -2.87 2.56 -7.30
N VAL A 2 -3.72 1.57 -7.57
CA VAL A 2 -3.76 0.29 -6.85
C VAL A 2 -4.00 -0.82 -7.87
N SER A 3 -3.23 -1.90 -7.79
CA SER A 3 -3.35 -3.09 -8.63
C SER A 3 -3.18 -4.35 -7.78
N SER A 4 -3.25 -5.52 -8.41
CA SER A 4 -2.96 -6.80 -7.77
C SER A 4 -1.51 -6.92 -7.28
N HIS A 5 -0.57 -6.23 -7.91
CA HIS A 5 0.87 -6.34 -7.64
C HIS A 5 1.47 -5.09 -6.99
N GLY A 6 0.72 -3.99 -6.86
CA GLY A 6 1.29 -2.77 -6.34
C GLY A 6 0.28 -1.76 -5.84
N MET A 7 0.77 -0.85 -5.00
CA MET A 7 -0.04 0.20 -4.41
C MET A 7 0.79 1.47 -4.19
N ARG A 8 0.17 2.63 -4.40
CA ARG A 8 0.75 3.91 -4.03
C ARG A 8 0.05 4.47 -2.80
N LEU A 9 0.82 4.87 -1.79
CA LEU A 9 0.33 5.48 -0.56
C LEU A 9 0.95 6.87 -0.35
N LEU A 10 0.29 7.69 0.47
CA LEU A 10 0.85 8.91 1.04
C LEU A 10 1.21 8.65 2.49
N THR A 11 2.38 9.14 2.91
CA THR A 11 2.87 9.01 4.27
C THR A 11 3.56 10.29 4.72
N ASP A 12 3.54 10.57 6.01
CA ASP A 12 4.17 11.77 6.58
C ASP A 12 5.69 11.62 6.80
N GLY A 13 6.27 10.49 6.40
CA GLY A 13 7.67 10.15 6.62
C GLY A 13 8.40 9.70 5.35
N LEU A 14 9.72 9.83 5.37
CA LEU A 14 10.62 9.28 4.35
C LEU A 14 10.77 7.77 4.53
N TRP A 15 10.61 7.03 3.45
CA TRP A 15 10.80 5.59 3.41
C TRP A 15 11.99 5.22 2.56
N LYS A 16 12.82 4.32 3.08
CA LYS A 16 13.95 3.77 2.33
C LYS A 16 13.44 2.74 1.33
N CYS A 17 13.92 2.81 0.09
CA CYS A 17 13.69 1.74 -0.88
C CYS A 17 14.19 0.38 -0.35
N ASP A 18 13.59 -0.69 -0.85
CA ASP A 18 13.81 -2.07 -0.43
C ASP A 18 13.40 -2.41 1.01
N THR A 19 12.80 -1.47 1.73
CA THR A 19 12.22 -1.75 3.05
C THR A 19 10.99 -2.65 2.91
N ASN A 20 10.96 -3.74 3.67
CA ASN A 20 9.79 -4.60 3.79
C ASN A 20 8.81 -4.00 4.79
N VAL A 21 7.53 -3.91 4.40
CA VAL A 21 6.46 -3.32 5.20
C VAL A 21 5.25 -4.24 5.23
N ILE A 22 4.42 -4.07 6.27
CA ILE A 22 3.07 -4.62 6.32
C ILE A 22 2.12 -3.45 6.13
N VAL A 23 1.27 -3.56 5.13
CA VAL A 23 0.15 -2.64 4.94
C VAL A 23 -1.06 -3.29 5.56
N GLN A 24 -1.73 -2.59 6.46
CA GLN A 24 -3.00 -3.02 7.05
C GLN A 24 -4.07 -1.99 6.75
N SER A 25 -5.25 -2.45 6.35
CA SER A 25 -6.43 -1.60 6.23
C SER A 25 -6.93 -1.21 7.61
N SER A 26 -7.31 0.05 7.81
CA SER A 26 -7.96 0.50 9.04
C SER A 26 -9.38 -0.04 9.18
N GLU A 27 -10.05 -0.32 8.06
CA GLU A 27 -11.47 -0.70 8.03
C GLU A 27 -11.73 -2.21 8.09
N TYR A 28 -10.71 -3.04 7.83
CA TYR A 28 -10.87 -4.48 7.66
C TYR A 28 -9.63 -5.22 8.19
N GLU A 29 -9.77 -6.52 8.49
CA GLU A 29 -8.64 -7.43 8.76
C GLU A 29 -7.83 -7.78 7.50
N LEU A 30 -7.76 -6.85 6.54
CA LEU A 30 -6.98 -7.00 5.32
C LEU A 30 -5.58 -6.48 5.56
N TRP A 31 -4.60 -7.35 5.31
CA TRP A 31 -3.20 -6.99 5.36
C TRP A 31 -2.42 -7.59 4.20
N ALA A 32 -1.36 -6.89 3.80
CA ALA A 32 -0.46 -7.33 2.76
C ALA A 32 0.99 -7.08 3.17
N ARG A 33 1.87 -8.02 2.81
CA ARG A 33 3.31 -7.80 2.83
C ARG A 33 3.71 -7.10 1.55
N ALA A 34 4.55 -6.10 1.67
CA ALA A 34 4.99 -5.30 0.55
C ALA A 34 6.43 -4.83 0.71
N LYS A 35 7.01 -4.37 -0.40
CA LYS A 35 8.34 -3.79 -0.46
C LYS A 35 8.26 -2.37 -1.02
N VAL A 36 8.96 -1.43 -0.40
CA VAL A 36 9.06 -0.05 -0.91
C VAL A 36 9.92 -0.04 -2.17
N ILE A 37 9.34 0.32 -3.31
CA ILE A 37 10.03 0.41 -4.61
C ILE A 37 10.40 1.85 -4.98
N TYR A 38 9.70 2.85 -4.43
CA TYR A 38 10.11 4.25 -4.49
C TYR A 38 9.53 5.04 -3.32
N CYS A 39 10.18 6.15 -2.99
CA CYS A 39 9.67 7.20 -2.10
C CYS A 39 10.01 8.55 -2.71
N GLN A 40 9.01 9.40 -2.95
CA GLN A 40 9.19 10.72 -3.55
C GLN A 40 8.43 11.78 -2.74
N PRO A 41 8.98 13.00 -2.57
CA PRO A 41 8.23 14.12 -2.02
C PRO A 41 6.96 14.36 -2.83
N PHE A 42 5.84 14.63 -2.16
CA PHE A 42 4.55 14.85 -2.84
C PHE A 42 3.95 16.21 -2.52
N SER A 43 3.80 16.54 -1.23
CA SER A 43 3.39 17.87 -0.76
C SER A 43 4.16 18.23 0.50
N ASP A 44 3.88 19.39 1.10
CA ASP A 44 4.56 19.78 2.34
C ASP A 44 4.41 18.69 3.41
N ARG A 45 5.55 18.15 3.83
CA ARG A 45 5.70 17.06 4.81
C ARG A 45 5.07 15.71 4.43
N THR A 46 4.63 15.51 3.19
CA THR A 46 4.13 14.20 2.74
C THR A 46 4.95 13.62 1.61
N PHE A 47 5.03 12.29 1.61
CA PHE A 47 5.79 11.50 0.65
C PHE A 47 4.86 10.49 0.00
N ALA A 48 4.95 10.39 -1.32
CA ALA A 48 4.32 9.32 -2.06
C ALA A 48 5.27 8.12 -2.12
N ILE A 49 4.80 6.99 -1.58
CA ILE A 49 5.53 5.73 -1.63
C ILE A 49 4.88 4.76 -2.60
N GLY A 50 5.71 4.09 -3.38
CA GLY A 50 5.32 2.96 -4.20
C GLY A 50 5.63 1.66 -3.47
N LEU A 51 4.65 0.77 -3.41
CA LEU A 51 4.76 -0.54 -2.81
C LEU A 51 4.53 -1.62 -3.86
N GLU A 52 5.42 -2.61 -3.88
CA GLU A 52 5.22 -3.89 -4.57
C GLU A 52 4.66 -4.89 -3.57
N LEU A 53 3.49 -5.47 -3.86
CA LEU A 53 2.79 -6.40 -2.97
C LEU A 53 3.31 -7.83 -3.21
N THR A 54 3.87 -8.45 -2.18
CA THR A 54 4.49 -9.79 -2.27
C THR A 54 3.60 -10.90 -1.72
N THR A 55 2.72 -10.59 -0.77
CA THR A 55 1.75 -11.55 -0.24
C THR A 55 0.52 -10.79 0.26
N ARG A 56 -0.68 -11.27 -0.08
CA ARG A 56 -1.95 -10.75 0.43
C ARG A 56 -2.63 -11.80 1.28
N THR A 57 -3.10 -11.41 2.45
CA THR A 57 -3.94 -12.25 3.30
C THR A 57 -5.32 -11.62 3.37
N GLY A 58 -6.34 -12.41 3.04
CA GLY A 58 -7.71 -11.95 2.88
C GLY A 58 -8.04 -11.75 1.41
N GLY A 59 -9.08 -12.45 0.94
CA GLY A 59 -9.68 -12.15 -0.35
C GLY A 59 -10.07 -10.68 -0.32
N TRP A 60 -9.63 -9.90 -1.30
CA TRP A 60 -10.31 -8.65 -1.58
C TRP A 60 -11.76 -9.05 -1.78
N ILE A 61 -12.64 -8.75 -0.82
CA ILE A 61 -14.07 -8.82 -1.08
C ILE A 61 -14.23 -7.81 -2.19
N ILE A 62 -14.22 -8.32 -3.42
CA ILE A 62 -14.82 -7.66 -4.56
C ILE A 62 -16.18 -7.30 -4.00
N ARG A 63 -16.40 -6.02 -3.70
CA ARG A 63 -17.75 -5.53 -3.52
C ARG A 63 -18.40 -5.80 -4.88
N SER A 64 -18.99 -6.98 -5.03
CA SER A 64 -20.14 -7.13 -5.89
C SER A 64 -21.16 -6.20 -5.27
N SER A 65 -21.20 -5.00 -5.83
CA SER A 65 -22.33 -4.09 -5.71
C SER A 65 -23.53 -4.86 -6.26
N THR A 66 -24.15 -5.68 -5.42
CA THR A 66 -25.48 -6.20 -5.72
C THR A 66 -26.43 -5.12 -5.22
N LEU A 67 -27.14 -4.57 -6.21
CA LEU A 67 -28.25 -3.62 -6.12
C LEU A 67 -29.22 -3.91 -4.97
#